data_AF-A0A1V6BGD1-F1
#
_entry.id   AF-A0A1V6BGD1-F1
#
_cell.length_a   1.000
_cell.length_b   1.000
_cell.length_c   1.000
_cell.angle_alpha   90.00
_cell.angle_beta   90.00
_cell.angle_gamma   90.00
#
_symmetry.space_group_name_H-M   'P 1'
#
loop_
_entity.id
_entity.type
_entity.pdbx_description
1 polymer ?
#
loop_
_entity_poly.entity_id
_entity_poly.type
_entity_poly.pdbx_seq_one_letter_code
_entity_poly.pdbx_strand_id
1 'polypeptide(L)'
;MADITIKEVLTPKELREFIYLPEKVHKNDPNWLPPIYMDERLLFDKEKNKSYKYADAILLLAWKNNKPVGRIMGIINRRYNTINNENHGRFCFMECYDDKEVFHALISKVEEWAKLNGMDMLVGPLGFSDKDPQGFQIEGFEYPQFITAATNLPYMPKMIEEEGYTKKIDLVNYLAKMPEKLPEVYLKVLSRVEKTEGYKIIEFEKKKELKPYIVPALELMNETFKEIYGFVPLTDSEKQEFANRYLPILDPKFIKMVRNEEGLIGFAIGMPDVSPGIKACRGRLLPFGILKVLKESKQSKKLLMMLGGVKKEYRGKGIDVLMGVKILESAINQKMESLDSHLVLEDNKRMRGEYERVGGKVVKIFRIYQKTL
;
A
#
# COMPACT_ATOMS: atom_id res chain seq x y z
N MET A 1 24.51 -6.64 -30.52
CA MET A 1 23.66 -6.49 -29.30
C MET A 1 22.52 -7.47 -29.43
N ALA A 2 22.07 -8.12 -28.36
CA ALA A 2 20.94 -9.04 -28.48
C ALA A 2 19.64 -8.24 -28.59
N ASP A 3 18.84 -8.50 -29.62
CA ASP A 3 17.59 -7.77 -29.88
C ASP A 3 16.62 -7.92 -28.70
N ILE A 4 16.07 -6.78 -28.25
CA ILE A 4 15.04 -6.70 -27.23
C ILE A 4 13.69 -6.77 -27.93
N THR A 5 12.86 -7.74 -27.55
CA THR A 5 11.48 -7.84 -28.05
C THR A 5 10.50 -7.55 -26.92
N ILE A 6 9.64 -6.55 -27.10
CA ILE A 6 8.52 -6.27 -26.18
C ILE A 6 7.29 -7.04 -26.66
N LYS A 7 6.67 -7.81 -25.76
CA LYS A 7 5.45 -8.58 -26.03
C LYS A 7 4.37 -8.24 -25.02
N GLU A 8 3.15 -8.06 -25.51
CA GLU A 8 1.98 -8.04 -24.65
C GLU A 8 1.73 -9.43 -24.05
N VAL A 9 1.33 -9.45 -22.78
CA VAL A 9 0.98 -10.67 -22.05
C VAL A 9 -0.45 -11.05 -22.40
N LEU A 10 -0.62 -12.08 -23.23
CA LEU A 10 -1.94 -12.51 -23.73
C LEU A 10 -2.31 -13.92 -23.30
N THR A 11 -1.33 -14.73 -22.89
CA THR A 11 -1.55 -16.13 -22.52
C THR A 11 -1.35 -16.39 -21.02
N PRO A 12 -1.97 -17.44 -20.44
CA PRO A 12 -1.74 -17.83 -19.05
C PRO A 12 -0.27 -18.14 -18.73
N LYS A 13 0.50 -18.63 -19.73
CA LYS A 13 1.92 -18.90 -19.59
C LYS A 13 2.72 -17.61 -19.45
N GLU A 14 2.47 -16.62 -20.30
CA GLU A 14 3.11 -15.30 -20.22
C GLU A 14 2.73 -14.58 -18.94
N LEU A 15 1.47 -14.68 -18.50
CA LEU A 15 1.03 -14.09 -17.24
C LEU A 15 1.78 -14.68 -16.05
N ARG A 16 2.06 -15.98 -16.09
CA ARG A 16 2.92 -16.62 -15.09
C ARG A 16 4.34 -16.06 -15.15
N GLU A 17 4.94 -15.90 -16.32
CA GLU A 17 6.27 -15.27 -16.44
C GLU A 17 6.27 -13.84 -15.89
N PHE A 18 5.23 -13.06 -16.21
CA PHE A 18 5.05 -11.70 -15.68
C PHE A 18 5.00 -11.69 -14.16
N ILE A 19 4.15 -12.51 -13.54
CA ILE A 19 3.97 -12.55 -12.06
C ILE A 19 5.25 -12.98 -11.34
N TYR A 20 5.99 -13.96 -11.87
CA TYR A 20 7.14 -14.56 -11.19
C TYR A 20 8.49 -13.92 -11.59
N LEU A 21 8.52 -12.98 -12.54
CA LEU A 21 9.78 -12.34 -12.94
C LEU A 21 10.50 -11.61 -11.79
N PRO A 22 9.84 -10.87 -10.88
CA PRO A 22 10.52 -10.21 -9.77
C PRO A 22 11.30 -11.17 -8.88
N GLU A 23 10.82 -12.40 -8.67
CA GLU A 23 11.56 -13.43 -7.92
C GLU A 23 12.92 -13.76 -8.53
N LYS A 24 13.04 -13.63 -9.85
CA LYS A 24 14.28 -13.87 -10.58
C LYS A 24 15.20 -12.64 -10.50
N VAL A 25 14.63 -11.44 -10.67
CA VAL A 25 15.37 -10.16 -10.62
C VAL A 25 15.95 -9.93 -9.21
N HIS A 26 15.16 -10.17 -8.18
CA HIS A 26 15.52 -9.97 -6.77
C HIS A 26 16.20 -11.17 -6.11
N LYS A 27 16.64 -12.18 -6.89
CA LYS A 27 17.18 -13.45 -6.35
C LYS A 27 18.29 -13.26 -5.30
N ASN A 28 19.10 -12.23 -5.45
CA ASN A 28 20.24 -11.93 -4.59
C ASN A 28 19.98 -10.77 -3.61
N ASP A 29 18.77 -10.20 -3.59
CA ASP A 29 18.43 -9.13 -2.65
C ASP A 29 17.99 -9.73 -1.31
N PRO A 30 18.77 -9.56 -0.23
CA PRO A 30 18.41 -10.05 1.09
C PRO A 30 17.20 -9.32 1.67
N ASN A 31 16.85 -8.11 1.22
CA ASN A 31 15.74 -7.31 1.71
C ASN A 31 14.44 -7.50 0.91
N TRP A 32 14.48 -8.31 -0.16
CA TRP A 32 13.31 -8.58 -0.98
C TRP A 32 12.20 -9.27 -0.17
N LEU A 33 11.02 -8.65 -0.20
CA LEU A 33 9.78 -9.21 0.29
C LEU A 33 8.96 -9.69 -0.91
N PRO A 34 8.81 -11.00 -1.12
CA PRO A 34 7.98 -11.51 -2.21
C PRO A 34 6.52 -11.10 -2.00
N PRO A 35 5.78 -10.81 -3.09
CA PRO A 35 4.35 -10.59 -2.98
C PRO A 35 3.66 -11.89 -2.58
N ILE A 36 2.43 -11.77 -2.08
CA ILE A 36 1.57 -12.94 -1.92
C ILE A 36 1.09 -13.36 -3.31
N TYR A 37 1.63 -14.46 -3.86
CA TYR A 37 1.37 -14.84 -5.25
C TYR A 37 -0.09 -15.16 -5.56
N MET A 38 -0.85 -15.60 -4.56
CA MET A 38 -2.30 -15.81 -4.72
C MET A 38 -3.01 -14.48 -4.99
N ASP A 39 -2.54 -13.41 -4.37
CA ASP A 39 -3.10 -12.08 -4.52
C ASP A 39 -2.68 -11.44 -5.84
N GLU A 40 -1.42 -11.61 -6.26
CA GLU A 40 -0.95 -11.19 -7.59
C GLU A 40 -1.79 -11.85 -8.69
N ARG A 41 -2.07 -13.16 -8.56
CA ARG A 41 -2.93 -13.86 -9.52
C ARG A 41 -4.34 -13.28 -9.58
N LEU A 42 -4.91 -12.86 -8.46
CA LEU A 42 -6.22 -12.19 -8.44
C LEU A 42 -6.12 -10.80 -9.06
N LEU A 43 -5.07 -10.04 -8.75
CA LEU A 43 -4.85 -8.69 -9.24
C LEU A 43 -4.79 -8.63 -10.78
N PHE A 44 -4.08 -9.57 -11.41
CA PHE A 44 -3.92 -9.58 -12.87
C PHE A 44 -4.97 -10.41 -13.63
N ASP A 45 -5.89 -11.07 -12.92
CA ASP A 45 -6.99 -11.83 -13.53
C ASP A 45 -8.12 -10.85 -13.92
N LYS A 46 -8.26 -10.60 -15.22
CA LYS A 46 -9.23 -9.64 -15.78
C LYS A 46 -10.69 -9.96 -15.43
N GLU A 47 -11.01 -11.24 -15.23
CA GLU A 47 -12.37 -11.68 -14.90
C GLU A 47 -12.67 -11.49 -13.41
N LYS A 48 -11.65 -11.59 -12.55
CA LYS A 48 -11.81 -11.52 -11.08
C LYS A 48 -11.57 -10.13 -10.51
N ASN A 49 -10.57 -9.41 -11.02
CA ASN A 49 -10.30 -8.06 -10.56
C ASN A 49 -11.28 -7.08 -11.21
N LYS A 50 -12.24 -6.62 -10.41
CA LYS A 50 -13.29 -5.68 -10.83
C LYS A 50 -12.74 -4.35 -11.35
N SER A 51 -11.49 -4.00 -11.05
CA SER A 51 -10.84 -2.79 -11.56
C SER A 51 -10.79 -2.74 -13.09
N TYR A 52 -10.67 -3.90 -13.75
CA TYR A 52 -10.69 -3.98 -15.21
C TYR A 52 -12.03 -3.59 -15.85
N LYS A 53 -13.12 -3.46 -15.07
CA LYS A 53 -14.42 -2.98 -15.59
C LYS A 53 -14.41 -1.48 -15.91
N TYR A 54 -13.50 -0.72 -15.30
CA TYR A 54 -13.42 0.74 -15.44
C TYR A 54 -12.01 1.26 -15.71
N ALA A 55 -11.04 0.35 -15.88
CA ALA A 55 -9.67 0.68 -16.21
C ALA A 55 -9.19 -0.19 -17.37
N ASP A 56 -8.64 0.46 -18.40
CA ASP A 56 -7.90 -0.22 -19.45
C ASP A 56 -6.51 -0.54 -18.93
N ALA A 57 -5.96 -1.71 -19.27
CA ALA A 57 -4.60 -2.04 -18.87
C ALA A 57 -3.89 -2.94 -19.88
N ILE A 58 -2.59 -2.68 -20.04
CA ILE A 58 -1.67 -3.45 -20.85
C ILE A 58 -0.57 -4.01 -19.96
N LEU A 59 -0.24 -5.29 -20.14
CA LEU A 59 0.86 -5.95 -19.45
C LEU A 59 1.91 -6.28 -20.50
N LEU A 60 3.16 -5.86 -20.27
CA LEU A 60 4.25 -6.02 -21.22
C LEU A 60 5.40 -6.79 -20.59
N LEU A 61 6.00 -7.69 -21.37
CA LEU A 61 7.24 -8.40 -21.06
C LEU A 61 8.32 -8.05 -22.08
N ALA A 62 9.51 -7.72 -21.60
CA ALA A 62 10.71 -7.62 -22.42
C ALA A 62 11.43 -8.96 -22.47
N TRP A 63 11.82 -9.37 -23.67
CA TRP A 63 12.53 -10.62 -23.94
C TRP A 63 13.90 -10.36 -24.56
N LYS A 64 14.92 -11.06 -24.06
CA LYS A 64 16.28 -11.08 -24.62
C LYS A 64 16.75 -12.53 -24.62
N ASN A 65 17.17 -13.06 -25.77
CA ASN A 65 17.57 -14.46 -25.93
C ASN A 65 16.52 -15.47 -25.39
N ASN A 66 15.24 -15.26 -25.72
CA ASN A 66 14.10 -16.08 -25.24
C ASN A 66 13.96 -16.17 -23.71
N LYS A 67 14.51 -15.21 -22.97
CA LYS A 67 14.31 -15.07 -21.52
C LYS A 67 13.60 -13.76 -21.20
N PRO A 68 12.63 -13.74 -20.28
CA PRO A 68 12.05 -12.50 -19.80
C PRO A 68 13.08 -11.73 -18.96
N VAL A 69 13.32 -10.47 -19.31
CA VAL A 69 14.33 -9.59 -18.71
C VAL A 69 13.76 -8.32 -18.11
N GLY A 70 12.48 -8.03 -18.36
CA GLY A 70 11.77 -6.96 -17.70
C GLY A 70 10.26 -7.08 -17.90
N ARG A 71 9.49 -6.35 -17.11
CA ARG A 71 8.04 -6.27 -17.17
C ARG A 71 7.56 -4.86 -16.82
N ILE A 72 6.42 -4.45 -17.34
CA ILE A 72 5.71 -3.24 -16.95
C ILE A 72 4.20 -3.42 -17.15
N MET A 73 3.40 -2.75 -16.33
CA MET A 73 1.97 -2.61 -16.54
C MET A 73 1.62 -1.14 -16.82
N GLY A 74 0.89 -0.89 -17.90
CA GLY A 74 0.22 0.38 -18.15
C GLY A 74 -1.25 0.30 -17.74
N ILE A 75 -1.79 1.37 -17.15
CA ILE A 75 -3.19 1.46 -16.69
C ILE A 75 -3.78 2.80 -17.10
N ILE A 76 -5.01 2.83 -17.60
CA ILE A 76 -5.80 4.04 -17.76
C ILE A 76 -7.06 3.87 -16.92
N ASN A 77 -7.09 4.51 -15.76
CA ASN A 77 -8.24 4.45 -14.87
C ASN A 77 -9.27 5.50 -15.29
N ARG A 78 -10.17 5.12 -16.20
CA ARG A 78 -11.18 6.02 -16.78
C ARG A 78 -12.07 6.63 -15.70
N ARG A 79 -12.47 5.84 -14.70
CA ARG A 79 -13.28 6.33 -13.58
C ARG A 79 -12.57 7.43 -12.80
N TYR A 80 -11.30 7.22 -12.45
CA TYR A 80 -10.52 8.21 -11.72
C TYR A 80 -10.32 9.48 -12.57
N ASN A 81 -10.00 9.32 -13.85
CA ASN A 81 -9.84 10.41 -14.80
C ASN A 81 -11.12 11.26 -14.93
N THR A 82 -12.29 10.62 -15.03
CA THR A 82 -13.58 11.34 -15.03
C THR A 82 -13.84 12.08 -13.73
N ILE A 83 -13.60 11.46 -12.57
CA ILE A 83 -13.86 12.08 -11.26
C ILE A 83 -12.97 13.32 -11.04
N ASN A 84 -11.71 13.27 -11.48
CA ASN A 84 -10.72 14.32 -11.23
C ASN A 84 -10.54 15.27 -12.41
N ASN A 85 -11.24 15.05 -13.53
CA ASN A 85 -11.10 15.80 -14.78
C ASN A 85 -9.65 15.80 -15.29
N GLU A 86 -9.05 14.60 -15.36
CA GLU A 86 -7.67 14.35 -15.81
C GLU A 86 -7.64 13.41 -17.02
N ASN A 87 -6.59 13.47 -17.84
CA ASN A 87 -6.36 12.55 -18.96
C ASN A 87 -5.04 11.78 -18.77
N HIS A 88 -4.87 11.18 -17.60
CA HIS A 88 -3.60 10.55 -17.23
C HIS A 88 -3.62 9.05 -17.51
N GLY A 89 -2.55 8.57 -18.14
CA GLY A 89 -2.13 7.18 -18.06
C GLY A 89 -1.36 6.94 -16.75
N ARG A 90 -1.29 5.69 -16.32
CA ARG A 90 -0.45 5.24 -15.22
C ARG A 90 0.48 4.12 -15.65
N PHE A 91 1.61 3.99 -14.98
CA PHE A 91 2.43 2.77 -15.03
C PHE A 91 2.67 2.21 -13.64
N CYS A 92 2.84 0.90 -13.51
CA CYS A 92 3.21 0.23 -12.28
C CYS A 92 3.81 -1.16 -12.56
N PHE A 93 4.23 -1.88 -11.51
CA PHE A 93 4.89 -3.19 -11.61
C PHE A 93 6.12 -3.23 -12.52
N MET A 94 6.74 -2.07 -12.77
CA MET A 94 7.94 -1.94 -13.57
C MET A 94 9.11 -2.61 -12.86
N GLU A 95 9.70 -3.62 -13.51
CA GLU A 95 10.83 -4.39 -12.99
C GLU A 95 11.69 -4.83 -14.16
N CYS A 96 12.99 -4.66 -14.08
CA CYS A 96 13.94 -5.21 -15.03
C CYS A 96 15.29 -5.43 -14.35
N TYR A 97 16.17 -6.20 -14.99
CA TYR A 97 17.59 -6.20 -14.62
C TYR A 97 18.20 -4.80 -14.82
N ASP A 98 19.42 -4.57 -14.32
CA ASP A 98 20.18 -3.33 -14.53
C ASP A 98 20.59 -3.18 -16.01
N ASP A 99 19.61 -2.93 -16.88
CA ASP A 99 19.70 -2.85 -18.34
C ASP A 99 18.80 -1.69 -18.80
N LYS A 100 19.43 -0.54 -19.08
CA LYS A 100 18.75 0.70 -19.48
C LYS A 100 17.98 0.55 -20.80
N GLU A 101 18.46 -0.27 -21.73
CA GLU A 101 17.77 -0.49 -23.00
C GLU A 101 16.44 -1.22 -22.78
N VAL A 102 16.42 -2.20 -21.85
CA VAL A 102 15.19 -2.89 -21.45
C VAL A 102 14.23 -1.94 -20.75
N PHE A 103 14.74 -1.09 -19.85
CA PHE A 103 13.93 -0.08 -19.16
C PHE A 103 13.25 0.86 -20.16
N HIS A 104 14.05 1.48 -21.03
CA HIS A 104 13.63 2.40 -22.08
C HIS A 104 12.57 1.78 -22.99
N ALA A 105 12.81 0.55 -23.48
CA ALA A 105 11.88 -0.14 -24.37
C ALA A 105 10.52 -0.43 -23.73
N LEU A 106 10.49 -0.78 -22.44
CA LEU A 106 9.26 -1.05 -21.71
C LEU A 106 8.46 0.23 -21.46
N ILE A 107 9.11 1.28 -20.92
CA ILE A 107 8.41 2.52 -20.59
C ILE A 107 7.92 3.25 -21.84
N SER A 108 8.72 3.28 -22.91
CA SER A 108 8.34 3.88 -24.19
C SER A 108 7.10 3.22 -24.78
N LYS A 109 6.96 1.90 -24.63
CA LYS A 109 5.77 1.19 -25.12
C LYS A 109 4.51 1.54 -24.33
N VAL A 110 4.63 1.81 -23.03
CA VAL A 110 3.50 2.32 -22.21
C VAL A 110 3.18 3.77 -22.56
N GLU A 111 4.18 4.61 -22.84
CA GLU A 111 3.98 5.98 -23.32
C GLU A 111 3.21 6.00 -24.65
N GLU A 112 3.63 5.21 -25.64
CA GLU A 112 2.94 5.04 -26.92
C GLU A 112 1.48 4.58 -26.72
N TRP A 113 1.27 3.56 -25.90
CA TRP A 113 -0.06 3.03 -25.62
C TRP A 113 -0.96 4.08 -24.96
N ALA A 114 -0.44 4.85 -24.01
CA ALA A 114 -1.18 5.92 -23.34
C ALA A 114 -1.57 7.04 -24.31
N LYS A 115 -0.64 7.49 -25.17
CA LYS A 115 -0.91 8.48 -26.24
C LYS A 115 -2.01 8.03 -27.19
N LEU A 116 -1.94 6.78 -27.66
CA LEU A 116 -2.94 6.20 -28.56
C LEU A 116 -4.34 6.16 -27.94
N ASN A 117 -4.43 6.13 -26.61
CA ASN A 117 -5.68 6.15 -25.87
C ASN A 117 -6.13 7.54 -25.41
N GLY A 118 -5.47 8.59 -25.91
CA GLY A 118 -5.84 10.00 -25.67
C GLY A 118 -5.35 10.57 -24.35
N MET A 119 -4.34 9.97 -23.72
CA MET A 119 -3.75 10.49 -22.49
C MET A 119 -2.65 11.54 -22.80
N ASP A 120 -2.57 12.58 -21.99
CA ASP A 120 -1.61 13.70 -22.13
C ASP A 120 -0.47 13.66 -21.09
N MET A 121 -0.57 12.77 -20.11
CA MET A 121 0.43 12.58 -19.07
C MET A 121 0.52 11.11 -18.67
N LEU A 122 1.71 10.67 -18.29
CA LEU A 122 1.94 9.36 -17.69
C LEU A 122 2.48 9.53 -16.26
N VAL A 123 1.84 8.86 -15.30
CA VAL A 123 2.12 8.97 -13.86
C VAL A 123 2.41 7.61 -13.23
N GLY A 124 3.47 7.48 -12.44
CA GLY A 124 3.72 6.23 -11.72
C GLY A 124 5.08 6.14 -11.05
N PRO A 125 5.39 5.03 -10.36
CA PRO A 125 4.54 3.84 -10.22
C PRO A 125 3.23 4.10 -9.46
N LEU A 126 2.08 3.77 -10.04
CA LEU A 126 0.76 3.87 -9.39
C LEU A 126 -0.20 2.82 -9.98
N GLY A 127 -0.76 1.95 -9.12
CA GLY A 127 -1.68 0.88 -9.53
C GLY A 127 -3.11 1.35 -9.87
N PHE A 128 -4.07 0.44 -9.74
CA PHE A 128 -5.49 0.74 -9.96
C PHE A 128 -5.99 1.74 -8.93
N SER A 129 -5.51 1.63 -7.69
CA SER A 129 -5.82 2.54 -6.59
C SER A 129 -4.62 2.77 -5.66
N ASP A 130 -4.79 3.65 -4.69
CA ASP A 130 -3.88 3.90 -3.57
C ASP A 130 -3.59 2.66 -2.68
N LYS A 131 -4.39 1.61 -2.82
CA LYS A 131 -4.24 0.35 -2.06
C LYS A 131 -3.24 -0.60 -2.72
N ASP A 132 -2.85 -0.32 -3.96
CA ASP A 132 -1.81 -1.04 -4.68
C ASP A 132 -0.44 -0.41 -4.38
N PRO A 133 0.68 -1.12 -4.62
CA PRO A 133 2.01 -0.56 -4.44
C PRO A 133 2.21 0.77 -5.18
N GLN A 134 2.72 1.78 -4.48
CA GLN A 134 2.90 3.14 -5.00
C GLN A 134 4.34 3.61 -4.91
N GLY A 135 4.79 4.29 -5.97
CA GLY A 135 6.10 4.91 -6.09
C GLY A 135 7.24 3.90 -6.25
N PHE A 136 8.38 4.40 -6.71
CA PHE A 136 9.65 3.72 -6.49
C PHE A 136 10.23 4.16 -5.16
N GLN A 137 10.72 3.24 -4.35
CA GLN A 137 11.60 3.58 -3.25
C GLN A 137 12.85 4.28 -3.81
N ILE A 138 13.18 5.45 -3.24
CA ILE A 138 14.35 6.26 -3.60
C ILE A 138 15.36 6.36 -2.45
N GLU A 139 14.92 6.14 -1.21
CA GLU A 139 15.76 6.17 0.00
C GLU A 139 15.37 5.02 0.95
N GLY A 140 16.29 4.59 1.81
CA GLY A 140 16.03 3.62 2.87
C GLY A 140 16.12 2.14 2.47
N PHE A 141 16.94 1.80 1.47
CA PHE A 141 17.09 0.43 0.96
C PHE A 141 17.74 -0.53 1.97
N GLU A 142 18.41 0.00 2.99
CA GLU A 142 18.95 -0.74 4.12
C GLU A 142 17.87 -1.27 5.08
N TYR A 143 16.66 -0.70 5.04
CA TYR A 143 15.56 -1.10 5.90
C TYR A 143 14.72 -2.21 5.24
N PRO A 144 14.28 -3.24 6.01
CA PRO A 144 13.39 -4.27 5.49
C PRO A 144 12.09 -3.71 4.92
N GLN A 145 11.59 -4.36 3.88
CA GLN A 145 10.31 -4.05 3.23
C GLN A 145 9.11 -4.52 4.06
N PHE A 146 7.95 -3.94 3.79
CA PHE A 146 6.67 -4.29 4.42
C PHE A 146 5.57 -4.53 3.39
N ILE A 147 4.52 -5.27 3.77
CA ILE A 147 3.51 -5.86 2.87
C ILE A 147 2.79 -4.87 1.93
N THR A 148 2.80 -3.57 2.23
CA THR A 148 2.10 -2.55 1.45
C THR A 148 3.02 -1.60 0.67
N ALA A 149 4.34 -1.75 0.78
CA ALA A 149 5.30 -0.96 0.02
C ALA A 149 5.57 -1.59 -1.35
N ALA A 150 5.83 -0.75 -2.35
CA ALA A 150 6.48 -1.21 -3.58
C ALA A 150 7.89 -1.69 -3.27
N THR A 151 8.37 -2.69 -4.01
CA THR A 151 9.74 -3.16 -3.91
C THR A 151 10.42 -2.96 -5.26
N ASN A 152 11.54 -2.26 -5.27
CA ASN A 152 12.37 -2.05 -6.45
C ASN A 152 13.84 -2.02 -6.06
N LEU A 153 14.72 -2.32 -7.01
CA LEU A 153 16.16 -2.21 -6.81
C LEU A 153 16.62 -0.74 -6.90
N PRO A 154 17.77 -0.37 -6.30
CA PRO A 154 18.23 1.02 -6.20
C PRO A 154 18.50 1.73 -7.52
N TYR A 155 18.72 1.00 -8.62
CA TYR A 155 18.95 1.59 -9.94
C TYR A 155 17.65 2.05 -10.64
N MET A 156 16.49 1.54 -10.24
CA MET A 156 15.21 1.82 -10.90
C MET A 156 14.79 3.32 -10.87
N PRO A 157 14.93 4.05 -9.75
CA PRO A 157 14.67 5.49 -9.71
C PRO A 157 15.54 6.29 -10.68
N LYS A 158 16.83 5.95 -10.77
CA LYS A 158 17.75 6.63 -11.67
C LYS A 158 17.37 6.41 -13.13
N MET A 159 16.96 5.19 -13.49
CA MET A 159 16.52 4.88 -14.85
C MET A 159 15.28 5.69 -15.25
N ILE A 160 14.27 5.82 -14.38
CA ILE A 160 13.07 6.59 -14.72
C ILE A 160 13.38 8.10 -14.85
N GLU A 161 14.27 8.64 -14.02
CA GLU A 161 14.72 10.04 -14.11
C GLU A 161 15.46 10.32 -15.43
N GLU A 162 16.29 9.37 -15.91
CA GLU A 162 16.98 9.46 -17.20
C GLU A 162 16.02 9.45 -18.40
N GLU A 163 14.81 8.91 -18.26
CA GLU A 163 13.73 8.93 -19.28
C GLU A 163 12.94 10.26 -19.29
N GLY A 164 13.37 11.25 -18.51
CA GLY A 164 12.77 12.59 -18.46
C GLY A 164 11.57 12.72 -17.53
N TYR A 165 11.35 11.74 -16.65
CA TYR A 165 10.31 11.83 -15.63
C TYR A 165 10.74 12.73 -14.48
N THR A 166 9.79 13.47 -13.93
CA THR A 166 10.00 14.37 -12.80
C THR A 166 9.16 13.94 -11.60
N LYS A 167 9.53 14.40 -10.40
CA LYS A 167 8.76 14.15 -9.19
C LYS A 167 7.32 14.64 -9.35
N LYS A 168 6.35 13.77 -9.06
CA LYS A 168 4.95 14.14 -8.82
C LYS A 168 4.72 14.36 -7.33
N ILE A 169 4.97 13.33 -6.53
CA ILE A 169 4.68 13.30 -5.11
C ILE A 169 5.55 12.26 -4.41
N ASP A 170 6.02 12.60 -3.21
CA ASP A 170 6.71 11.65 -2.34
C ASP A 170 5.77 11.10 -1.26
N LEU A 171 5.93 9.81 -0.96
CA LEU A 171 5.37 9.15 0.21
C LEU A 171 6.52 8.79 1.16
N VAL A 172 6.33 9.07 2.45
CA VAL A 172 7.32 8.82 3.49
C VAL A 172 6.86 7.70 4.41
N ASN A 173 7.83 6.94 4.90
CA ASN A 173 7.64 5.88 5.87
C ASN A 173 8.40 6.23 7.16
N TYR A 174 7.70 6.22 8.30
CA TYR A 174 8.23 6.52 9.62
C TYR A 174 8.47 5.24 10.40
N LEU A 175 9.65 5.15 11.03
CA LEU A 175 9.96 4.12 12.02
C LEU A 175 10.19 4.79 13.37
N ALA A 176 9.53 4.28 14.40
CA ALA A 176 9.67 4.71 15.78
C ALA A 176 9.98 3.52 16.67
N LYS A 177 10.80 3.73 17.70
CA LYS A 177 10.88 2.80 18.83
C LYS A 177 9.61 2.95 19.66
N MET A 178 9.02 1.84 20.10
CA MET A 178 7.86 1.91 20.99
C MET A 178 8.29 2.57 22.31
N PRO A 179 7.58 3.62 22.78
CA PRO A 179 7.92 4.25 24.06
C PRO A 179 7.58 3.30 25.20
N GLU A 180 8.35 3.36 26.30
CA GLU A 180 8.09 2.51 27.49
C GLU A 180 6.77 2.84 28.18
N LYS A 181 6.35 4.11 28.10
CA LYS A 181 5.10 4.63 28.63
C LYS A 181 4.52 5.64 27.66
N LEU A 182 3.21 5.83 27.71
CA LEU A 182 2.55 6.87 26.91
C LEU A 182 3.11 8.25 27.25
N PRO A 183 3.50 9.07 26.26
CA PRO A 183 3.90 10.46 26.50
C PRO A 183 2.80 11.27 27.19
N GLU A 184 3.17 12.14 28.13
CA GLU A 184 2.20 12.93 28.93
C GLU A 184 1.26 13.79 28.08
N VAL A 185 1.73 14.27 26.92
CA VAL A 185 0.93 15.04 25.97
C VAL A 185 -0.32 14.26 25.57
N TYR A 186 -0.19 12.95 25.35
CA TYR A 186 -1.29 12.09 24.96
C TYR A 186 -2.23 11.77 26.12
N LEU A 187 -1.73 11.63 27.35
CA LEU A 187 -2.56 11.50 28.54
C LEU A 187 -3.48 12.72 28.72
N LYS A 188 -2.94 13.93 28.47
CA LYS A 188 -3.73 15.17 28.49
C LYS A 188 -4.81 15.18 27.40
N VAL A 189 -4.50 14.71 26.19
CA VAL A 189 -5.50 14.62 25.10
C VAL A 189 -6.59 13.61 25.45
N LEU A 190 -6.24 12.41 25.93
CA LEU A 190 -7.22 11.41 26.37
C LEU A 190 -8.20 12.00 27.38
N SER A 191 -7.68 12.66 28.43
CA SER A 191 -8.52 13.25 29.48
C SER A 191 -9.49 14.35 28.98
N ARG A 192 -9.16 15.01 27.87
CA ARG A 192 -10.03 16.04 27.25
C ARG A 192 -11.09 15.40 26.37
N VAL A 193 -10.69 14.42 25.55
CA VAL A 193 -11.62 13.76 24.63
C VAL A 193 -12.61 12.87 25.40
N GLU A 194 -12.18 12.19 26.47
CA GLU A 194 -13.08 11.42 27.35
C GLU A 194 -14.12 12.30 28.06
N LYS A 195 -13.80 13.58 28.29
CA LYS A 195 -14.74 14.58 28.85
C LYS A 195 -15.63 15.23 27.79
N THR A 196 -15.37 14.99 26.51
CA THR A 196 -16.20 15.52 25.42
C THR A 196 -17.45 14.65 25.32
N GLU A 197 -18.58 15.19 25.79
CA GLU A 197 -19.86 14.50 25.72
C GLU A 197 -20.18 14.08 24.27
N GLY A 198 -20.60 12.84 24.07
CA GLY A 198 -21.09 12.32 22.79
C GLY A 198 -20.14 11.42 21.99
N TYR A 199 -18.87 11.24 22.38
CA TYR A 199 -17.96 10.29 21.72
C TYR A 199 -17.68 9.05 22.56
N LYS A 200 -17.83 7.87 21.95
CA LYS A 200 -17.50 6.59 22.57
C LYS A 200 -16.44 5.85 21.76
N ILE A 201 -15.30 5.59 22.39
CA ILE A 201 -14.30 4.68 21.84
C ILE A 201 -14.77 3.23 21.96
N ILE A 202 -14.50 2.46 20.92
CA ILE A 202 -14.77 1.03 20.84
C ILE A 202 -13.42 0.34 20.69
N GLU A 203 -13.19 -0.59 21.61
CA GLU A 203 -12.01 -1.44 21.65
C GLU A 203 -12.45 -2.90 21.55
N PHE A 204 -11.57 -3.74 21.01
CA PHE A 204 -11.89 -5.13 20.72
C PHE A 204 -10.85 -6.05 21.35
N GLU A 205 -11.32 -7.14 21.97
CA GLU A 205 -10.47 -8.20 22.52
C GLU A 205 -10.46 -9.42 21.61
N LYS A 206 -11.58 -9.70 20.93
CA LYS A 206 -11.76 -10.92 20.13
C LYS A 206 -12.17 -10.57 18.70
N LYS A 207 -11.61 -11.29 17.71
CA LYS A 207 -11.94 -11.10 16.28
C LYS A 207 -13.43 -11.16 15.97
N LYS A 208 -14.20 -11.95 16.72
CA LYS A 208 -15.65 -12.06 16.55
C LYS A 208 -16.38 -10.73 16.78
N GLU A 209 -15.82 -9.86 17.62
CA GLU A 209 -16.38 -8.55 17.96
C GLU A 209 -16.19 -7.55 16.82
N LEU A 210 -15.22 -7.78 15.93
CA LEU A 210 -15.00 -6.95 14.74
C LEU A 210 -16.08 -7.17 13.69
N LYS A 211 -16.66 -8.38 13.59
CA LYS A 211 -17.56 -8.77 12.49
C LYS A 211 -18.67 -7.75 12.20
N PRO A 212 -19.39 -7.21 13.19
CA PRO A 212 -20.45 -6.23 12.95
C PRO A 212 -19.95 -4.88 12.42
N TYR A 213 -18.66 -4.56 12.62
CA TYR A 213 -18.08 -3.26 12.31
C TYR A 213 -17.22 -3.24 11.04
N ILE A 214 -16.90 -4.41 10.46
CA ILE A 214 -16.08 -4.51 9.26
C ILE A 214 -16.66 -3.69 8.11
N VAL A 215 -17.91 -3.96 7.72
CA VAL A 215 -18.55 -3.27 6.60
C VAL A 215 -18.73 -1.78 6.91
N PRO A 216 -19.28 -1.37 8.08
CA PRO A 216 -19.34 0.04 8.47
C PRO A 216 -18.00 0.78 8.44
N ALA A 217 -16.91 0.13 8.85
CA ALA A 217 -15.58 0.74 8.81
C ALA A 217 -15.07 0.94 7.37
N LEU A 218 -15.37 0.00 6.47
CA LEU A 218 -15.03 0.13 5.05
C LEU A 218 -15.92 1.17 4.33
N GLU A 219 -17.18 1.30 4.75
CA GLU A 219 -18.07 2.41 4.39
C GLU A 219 -17.41 3.75 4.76
N LEU A 220 -17.00 3.88 6.01
CA LEU A 220 -16.35 5.07 6.53
C LEU A 220 -15.00 5.35 5.85
N MET A 221 -14.24 4.32 5.49
CA MET A 221 -13.03 4.45 4.67
C MET A 221 -13.34 5.11 3.33
N ASN A 222 -14.36 4.62 2.61
CA ASN A 222 -14.79 5.20 1.34
C ASN A 222 -15.22 6.67 1.46
N GLU A 223 -15.84 7.06 2.57
CA GLU A 223 -16.21 8.45 2.84
C GLU A 223 -15.00 9.33 3.13
N THR A 224 -14.06 8.83 3.92
CA THR A 224 -12.96 9.63 4.47
C THR A 224 -11.74 9.74 3.55
N PHE A 225 -11.56 8.80 2.63
CA PHE A 225 -10.36 8.71 1.78
C PHE A 225 -10.56 9.34 0.40
N LYS A 226 -11.72 9.92 0.10
CA LYS A 226 -12.01 10.57 -1.20
C LYS A 226 -11.01 11.66 -1.60
N GLU A 227 -10.36 12.28 -0.62
CA GLU A 227 -9.37 13.35 -0.82
C GLU A 227 -7.93 12.81 -0.97
N ILE A 228 -7.71 11.49 -0.81
CA ILE A 228 -6.38 10.88 -0.94
C ILE A 228 -6.07 10.65 -2.42
N TYR A 229 -4.88 11.09 -2.84
CA TYR A 229 -4.40 10.92 -4.21
C TYR A 229 -4.41 9.44 -4.63
N GLY A 230 -5.00 9.15 -5.79
CA GLY A 230 -5.11 7.79 -6.31
C GLY A 230 -6.18 6.91 -5.67
N PHE A 231 -6.97 7.39 -4.69
CA PHE A 231 -7.99 6.58 -4.02
C PHE A 231 -9.18 6.26 -4.93
N VAL A 232 -9.59 4.98 -4.94
CA VAL A 232 -10.82 4.51 -5.58
C VAL A 232 -11.72 3.87 -4.51
N PRO A 233 -12.98 4.32 -4.34
CA PRO A 233 -13.91 3.74 -3.38
C PRO A 233 -14.28 2.29 -3.73
N LEU A 234 -14.34 1.43 -2.70
CA LEU A 234 -14.74 0.03 -2.83
C LEU A 234 -16.25 -0.11 -3.00
N THR A 235 -16.69 -1.00 -3.89
CA THR A 235 -18.08 -1.49 -3.98
C THR A 235 -18.39 -2.46 -2.83
N ASP A 236 -19.66 -2.70 -2.56
CA ASP A 236 -20.08 -3.60 -1.46
C ASP A 236 -19.47 -5.01 -1.57
N SER A 237 -19.39 -5.54 -2.78
CA SER A 237 -18.76 -6.82 -3.05
C SER A 237 -17.24 -6.82 -2.76
N GLU A 238 -16.54 -5.72 -3.08
CA GLU A 238 -15.09 -5.57 -2.82
C GLU A 238 -14.81 -5.40 -1.32
N LYS A 239 -15.72 -4.78 -0.57
CA LYS A 239 -15.60 -4.67 0.90
C LYS A 239 -15.51 -6.05 1.56
N GLN A 240 -16.37 -6.98 1.15
CA GLN A 240 -16.40 -8.33 1.74
C GLN A 240 -15.14 -9.15 1.39
N GLU A 241 -14.67 -9.06 0.14
CA GLU A 241 -13.41 -9.69 -0.30
C GLU A 241 -12.22 -9.14 0.47
N PHE A 242 -12.14 -7.82 0.62
CA PHE A 242 -11.10 -7.14 1.39
C PHE A 242 -11.10 -7.59 2.86
N ALA A 243 -12.28 -7.64 3.48
CA ALA A 243 -12.44 -8.11 4.85
C ALA A 243 -11.93 -9.55 5.05
N ASN A 244 -12.34 -10.47 4.18
CA ASN A 244 -11.97 -11.89 4.27
C ASN A 244 -10.45 -12.10 4.13
N ARG A 245 -9.78 -11.23 3.38
CA ARG A 245 -8.33 -11.28 3.15
C ARG A 245 -7.52 -10.84 4.37
N TYR A 246 -7.91 -9.76 5.04
CA TYR A 246 -7.14 -9.19 6.15
C TYR A 246 -7.55 -9.71 7.54
N LEU A 247 -8.83 -10.03 7.77
CA LEU A 247 -9.32 -10.46 9.07
C LEU A 247 -8.52 -11.63 9.73
N PRO A 248 -7.99 -12.62 8.99
CA PRO A 248 -7.17 -13.68 9.56
C PRO A 248 -5.86 -13.19 10.21
N ILE A 249 -5.27 -12.09 9.74
CA ILE A 249 -3.98 -11.57 10.21
C ILE A 249 -4.10 -10.34 11.14
N LEU A 250 -5.28 -9.72 11.21
CA LEU A 250 -5.54 -8.62 12.15
C LEU A 250 -5.55 -9.11 13.60
N ASP A 251 -4.98 -8.31 14.50
CA ASP A 251 -5.19 -8.45 15.94
C ASP A 251 -6.22 -7.38 16.38
N PRO A 252 -7.39 -7.78 16.93
CA PRO A 252 -8.45 -6.85 17.32
C PRO A 252 -7.96 -5.76 18.28
N LYS A 253 -6.92 -6.03 19.08
CA LYS A 253 -6.39 -5.07 20.05
C LYS A 253 -5.78 -3.83 19.39
N PHE A 254 -5.33 -3.93 18.15
CA PHE A 254 -4.77 -2.80 17.38
C PHE A 254 -5.80 -2.10 16.49
N ILE A 255 -7.08 -2.42 16.66
CA ILE A 255 -8.17 -1.76 15.94
C ILE A 255 -8.94 -0.92 16.95
N LYS A 256 -9.12 0.36 16.63
CA LYS A 256 -9.90 1.30 17.43
C LYS A 256 -10.92 1.98 16.54
N MET A 257 -12.09 2.21 17.11
CA MET A 257 -13.21 2.87 16.44
C MET A 257 -13.79 3.90 17.38
N VAL A 258 -14.38 4.96 16.81
CA VAL A 258 -15.10 5.97 17.58
C VAL A 258 -16.48 6.15 16.98
N ARG A 259 -17.49 6.13 17.84
CA ARG A 259 -18.89 6.38 17.47
C ARG A 259 -19.49 7.54 18.26
N ASN A 260 -20.50 8.16 17.68
CA ASN A 260 -21.42 9.08 18.36
C ASN A 260 -22.87 8.57 18.22
N GLU A 261 -23.85 9.43 18.47
CA GLU A 261 -25.28 9.12 18.29
C GLU A 261 -25.65 8.79 16.83
N GLU A 262 -24.96 9.36 15.85
CA GLU A 262 -25.19 9.17 14.41
C GLU A 262 -24.54 7.89 13.86
N GLY A 263 -23.63 7.26 14.62
CA GLY A 263 -22.95 6.03 14.23
C GLY A 263 -21.43 6.16 14.24
N LEU A 264 -20.75 5.41 13.37
CA LEU A 264 -19.29 5.35 13.32
C LEU A 264 -18.73 6.63 12.67
N ILE A 265 -17.83 7.32 13.38
CA ILE A 265 -17.24 8.61 12.94
C ILE A 265 -15.72 8.53 12.74
N GLY A 266 -15.07 7.50 13.29
CA GLY A 266 -13.64 7.28 13.12
C GLY A 266 -13.25 5.81 13.25
N PHE A 267 -12.18 5.42 12.54
CA PHE A 267 -11.51 4.14 12.72
C PHE A 267 -9.99 4.31 12.57
N ALA A 268 -9.23 3.45 13.23
CA ALA A 268 -7.79 3.29 13.05
C ALA A 268 -7.42 1.82 13.19
N ILE A 269 -6.55 1.35 12.30
CA ILE A 269 -6.14 -0.05 12.20
C ILE A 269 -4.62 -0.09 12.22
N GLY A 270 -4.07 -0.76 13.23
CA GLY A 270 -2.73 -1.31 13.21
C GLY A 270 -2.77 -2.83 13.05
N MET A 271 -1.65 -3.42 12.67
CA MET A 271 -1.48 -4.87 12.66
C MET A 271 -0.03 -5.25 12.99
N PRO A 272 0.21 -6.45 13.53
CA PRO A 272 1.57 -6.96 13.66
C PRO A 272 2.23 -7.10 12.28
N ASP A 273 3.52 -6.78 12.17
CA ASP A 273 4.26 -6.94 10.92
C ASP A 273 4.43 -8.43 10.60
N VAL A 274 3.78 -8.89 9.53
CA VAL A 274 3.81 -10.28 9.06
C VAL A 274 4.84 -10.53 7.95
N SER A 275 5.58 -9.50 7.55
CA SER A 275 6.56 -9.56 6.45
C SER A 275 7.62 -10.65 6.65
N PRO A 276 8.15 -10.90 7.87
CA PRO A 276 9.05 -12.04 8.10
C PRO A 276 8.41 -13.40 7.78
N GLY A 277 7.13 -13.58 8.10
CA GLY A 277 6.37 -14.79 7.80
C GLY A 277 6.16 -14.99 6.29
N ILE A 278 5.88 -13.91 5.56
CA ILE A 278 5.75 -13.89 4.10
C ILE A 278 7.08 -14.25 3.44
N LYS A 279 8.18 -13.66 3.91
CA LYS A 279 9.53 -13.99 3.45
C LYS A 279 9.88 -15.46 3.70
N ALA A 280 9.55 -15.98 4.89
CA ALA A 280 9.79 -17.36 5.27
C ALA A 280 8.99 -18.38 4.44
N CYS A 281 7.84 -18.00 3.88
CA CYS A 281 7.06 -18.82 2.94
C CYS A 281 7.32 -18.47 1.47
N ARG A 282 8.24 -17.54 1.18
CA ARG A 282 8.54 -17.03 -0.16
C ARG A 282 7.28 -16.59 -0.91
N GLY A 283 6.36 -15.90 -0.24
CA GLY A 283 5.10 -15.42 -0.83
C GLY A 283 4.05 -16.50 -1.15
N ARG A 284 4.33 -17.78 -0.85
CA ARG A 284 3.46 -18.92 -1.18
C ARG A 284 2.71 -19.38 0.07
N LEU A 285 1.45 -18.97 0.21
CA LEU A 285 0.64 -19.28 1.40
C LEU A 285 0.17 -20.74 1.47
N LEU A 286 -0.06 -21.40 0.33
CA LEU A 286 -0.57 -22.76 0.30
C LEU A 286 0.52 -23.77 -0.05
N PRO A 287 0.43 -25.02 0.48
CA PRO A 287 -0.57 -25.46 1.46
C PRO A 287 -0.26 -25.04 2.92
N PHE A 288 1.01 -24.81 3.28
CA PHE A 288 1.42 -24.60 4.68
C PHE A 288 2.08 -23.24 4.98
N GLY A 289 2.28 -22.39 3.98
CA GLY A 289 2.89 -21.07 4.17
C GLY A 289 2.08 -20.13 5.06
N ILE A 290 0.75 -20.27 5.05
CA ILE A 290 -0.17 -19.52 5.91
C ILE A 290 0.14 -19.72 7.40
N LEU A 291 0.61 -20.91 7.79
CA LEU A 291 0.99 -21.18 9.18
C LEU A 291 2.18 -20.33 9.62
N LYS A 292 3.13 -20.05 8.71
CA LYS A 292 4.27 -19.16 8.98
C LYS A 292 3.81 -17.71 9.16
N VAL A 293 2.89 -17.25 8.32
CA VAL A 293 2.31 -15.89 8.40
C VAL A 293 1.49 -15.72 9.68
N LEU A 294 0.64 -16.69 10.02
CA LEU A 294 -0.17 -16.67 11.24
C LEU A 294 0.65 -16.84 12.52
N LYS A 295 1.78 -17.56 12.45
CA LYS A 295 2.75 -17.59 13.54
C LYS A 295 3.37 -16.21 13.72
N GLU A 296 3.81 -15.59 12.63
CA GLU A 296 4.41 -14.25 12.67
C GLU A 296 3.43 -13.21 13.21
N SER A 297 2.17 -13.24 12.78
CA SER A 297 1.14 -12.31 13.25
C SER A 297 0.88 -12.39 14.76
N LYS A 298 1.33 -13.45 15.45
CA LYS A 298 1.18 -13.60 16.91
C LYS A 298 2.45 -13.26 17.68
N GLN A 299 3.63 -13.39 17.08
CA GLN A 299 4.92 -13.22 17.76
C GLN A 299 5.63 -11.91 17.41
N SER A 300 5.25 -11.27 16.30
CA SER A 300 5.88 -10.05 15.81
C SER A 300 5.91 -8.98 16.89
N LYS A 301 7.06 -8.30 16.98
CA LYS A 301 7.34 -7.21 17.92
C LYS A 301 7.31 -5.85 17.25
N LYS A 302 6.85 -5.79 16.01
CA LYS A 302 6.75 -4.59 15.22
C LYS A 302 5.29 -4.36 14.85
N LEU A 303 4.77 -3.20 15.21
CA LEU A 303 3.43 -2.77 14.85
C LEU A 303 3.50 -1.99 13.54
N LEU A 304 2.75 -2.41 12.52
CA LEU A 304 2.53 -1.66 11.30
C LEU A 304 1.19 -0.91 11.40
N MET A 305 1.24 0.42 11.37
CA MET A 305 0.05 1.25 11.25
C MET A 305 -0.44 1.19 9.81
N MET A 306 -1.72 0.85 9.59
CA MET A 306 -2.27 0.60 8.25
C MET A 306 -3.12 1.78 7.77
N LEU A 307 -4.38 1.80 8.19
CA LEU A 307 -5.40 2.71 7.67
C LEU A 307 -6.11 3.37 8.85
N GLY A 308 -6.45 4.64 8.70
CA GLY A 308 -7.27 5.35 9.65
C GLY A 308 -7.96 6.53 9.00
N GLY A 309 -9.20 6.80 9.42
CA GLY A 309 -10.03 7.84 8.86
C GLY A 309 -10.96 8.42 9.91
N VAL A 310 -11.18 9.73 9.82
CA VAL A 310 -12.17 10.46 10.63
C VAL A 310 -13.03 11.27 9.67
N LYS A 311 -14.36 11.19 9.84
CA LYS A 311 -15.35 11.98 9.10
C LYS A 311 -14.98 13.45 9.11
N LYS A 312 -15.15 14.14 7.98
CA LYS A 312 -14.65 15.51 7.76
C LYS A 312 -15.10 16.50 8.83
N GLU A 313 -16.38 16.46 9.21
CA GLU A 313 -17.00 17.30 10.26
C GLU A 313 -16.49 17.04 11.69
N TYR A 314 -15.74 15.93 11.89
CA TYR A 314 -15.14 15.55 13.16
C TYR A 314 -13.60 15.65 13.17
N ARG A 315 -12.99 16.11 12.07
CA ARG A 315 -11.54 16.36 11.99
C ARG A 315 -11.15 17.56 12.88
N GLY A 316 -9.93 17.54 13.42
CA GLY A 316 -9.44 18.60 14.32
C GLY A 316 -9.95 18.50 15.77
N LYS A 317 -10.87 17.57 16.07
CA LYS A 317 -11.41 17.34 17.43
C LYS A 317 -10.61 16.34 18.27
N GLY A 318 -9.44 15.91 17.80
CA GLY A 318 -8.57 14.98 18.53
C GLY A 318 -8.97 13.50 18.46
N ILE A 319 -9.93 13.12 17.62
CA ILE A 319 -10.43 11.73 17.49
C ILE A 319 -9.36 10.78 16.92
N ASP A 320 -8.61 11.24 15.92
CA ASP A 320 -7.47 10.53 15.34
C ASP A 320 -6.38 10.28 16.39
N VAL A 321 -6.08 11.31 17.20
CA VAL A 321 -5.12 11.21 18.30
C VAL A 321 -5.60 10.22 19.35
N LEU A 322 -6.88 10.29 19.77
CA LEU A 322 -7.47 9.33 20.71
C LEU A 322 -7.29 7.89 20.23
N MET A 323 -7.64 7.59 18.99
CA MET A 323 -7.51 6.24 18.43
C MET A 323 -6.04 5.81 18.35
N GLY A 324 -5.15 6.69 17.87
CA GLY A 324 -3.72 6.43 17.79
C GLY A 324 -3.10 6.12 19.16
N VAL A 325 -3.45 6.89 20.19
CA VAL A 325 -2.98 6.68 21.56
C VAL A 325 -3.48 5.36 22.14
N LYS A 326 -4.74 4.99 21.91
CA LYS A 326 -5.27 3.69 22.36
C LYS A 326 -4.62 2.51 21.64
N ILE A 327 -4.23 2.68 20.37
CA ILE A 327 -3.41 1.68 19.67
C ILE A 327 -2.03 1.58 20.32
N LEU A 328 -1.36 2.70 20.61
CA LEU A 328 -0.06 2.72 21.29
C LEU A 328 -0.13 2.09 22.68
N GLU A 329 -1.18 2.39 23.47
CA GLU A 329 -1.42 1.77 24.77
C GLU A 329 -1.51 0.24 24.64
N SER A 330 -2.28 -0.24 23.65
CA SER A 330 -2.41 -1.66 23.35
C SER A 330 -1.07 -2.26 22.90
N ALA A 331 -0.26 -1.53 22.14
CA ALA A 331 1.04 -1.97 21.66
C ALA A 331 2.07 -2.11 22.78
N ILE A 332 2.11 -1.15 23.71
CA ILE A 332 2.94 -1.19 24.91
C ILE A 332 2.55 -2.40 25.77
N ASN A 333 1.25 -2.59 26.02
CA ASN A 333 0.75 -3.71 26.82
C ASN A 333 1.06 -5.08 26.18
N GLN A 334 1.06 -5.15 24.85
CA GLN A 334 1.43 -6.34 24.08
C GLN A 334 2.96 -6.50 23.90
N LYS A 335 3.75 -5.61 24.52
CA LYS A 335 5.22 -5.59 24.47
C LYS A 335 5.74 -5.53 23.02
N MET A 336 5.17 -4.66 22.21
CA MET A 336 5.73 -4.28 20.92
C MET A 336 6.97 -3.43 21.14
N GLU A 337 7.98 -3.59 20.29
CA GLU A 337 9.29 -2.92 20.40
C GLU A 337 9.42 -1.75 19.44
N SER A 338 8.72 -1.79 18.30
CA SER A 338 8.76 -0.75 17.29
C SER A 338 7.41 -0.52 16.63
N LEU A 339 7.25 0.67 16.07
CA LEU A 339 6.13 1.10 15.26
C LEU A 339 6.64 1.53 13.90
N ASP A 340 6.00 1.05 12.85
CA ASP A 340 6.26 1.38 11.46
C ASP A 340 4.98 1.99 10.88
N SER A 341 5.08 3.13 10.22
CA SER A 341 3.94 3.73 9.54
C SER A 341 3.66 3.01 8.23
N HIS A 342 2.44 3.13 7.72
CA HIS A 342 2.23 2.96 6.29
C HIS A 342 3.00 4.05 5.51
N LEU A 343 2.86 4.05 4.19
CA LEU A 343 3.15 5.21 3.35
C LEU A 343 2.24 6.39 3.73
N VAL A 344 2.85 7.53 4.06
CA VAL A 344 2.18 8.80 4.36
C VAL A 344 2.58 9.81 3.29
N LEU A 345 1.62 10.50 2.69
CA LEU A 345 1.91 11.54 1.70
C LEU A 345 2.74 12.68 2.33
N GLU A 346 3.70 13.22 1.58
CA GLU A 346 4.58 14.29 2.07
C GLU A 346 3.83 15.55 2.52
N ASP A 347 2.67 15.84 1.94
CA ASP A 347 1.81 16.98 2.24
C ASP A 347 0.84 16.75 3.41
N ASN A 348 0.68 15.50 3.88
CA ASN A 348 -0.14 15.16 5.03
C ASN A 348 0.56 15.50 6.36
N LYS A 349 0.80 16.79 6.57
CA LYS A 349 1.50 17.36 7.73
C LYS A 349 0.90 16.93 9.06
N ARG A 350 -0.42 16.69 9.10
CA ARG A 350 -1.12 16.21 10.30
C ARG A 350 -0.65 14.82 10.69
N MET A 351 -0.75 13.84 9.79
CA MET A 351 -0.32 12.47 10.08
C MET A 351 1.19 12.38 10.31
N ARG A 352 1.99 13.14 9.55
CA ARG A 352 3.43 13.26 9.77
C ARG A 352 3.76 13.75 11.17
N GLY A 353 3.08 14.81 11.62
CA GLY A 353 3.22 15.34 12.97
C GLY A 353 2.86 14.35 14.07
N GLU A 354 1.88 13.46 13.85
CA GLU A 354 1.57 12.41 14.83
C GLU A 354 2.72 11.41 14.99
N TYR A 355 3.38 11.00 13.90
CA TYR A 355 4.54 10.11 13.97
C TYR A 355 5.76 10.80 14.58
N GLU A 356 6.01 12.06 14.23
CA GLU A 356 7.14 12.83 14.76
C GLU A 356 7.04 13.04 16.28
N ARG A 357 5.82 13.26 16.81
CA ARG A 357 5.58 13.41 18.26
C ARG A 357 5.85 12.14 19.07
N VAL A 358 5.74 10.96 18.47
CA VAL A 358 6.13 9.68 19.10
C VAL A 358 7.58 9.32 18.83
N GLY A 359 8.39 10.27 18.32
CA GLY A 359 9.81 10.05 18.01
C GLY A 359 10.06 9.27 16.73
N GLY A 360 9.06 9.17 15.86
CA GLY A 360 9.20 8.56 14.55
C GLY A 360 10.16 9.35 13.66
N LYS A 361 10.98 8.62 12.91
CA LYS A 361 11.89 9.18 11.91
C LYS A 361 11.54 8.66 10.54
N VAL A 362 11.60 9.52 9.52
CA VAL A 362 11.50 9.07 8.13
C VAL A 362 12.71 8.17 7.85
N VAL A 363 12.44 6.92 7.45
CA VAL A 363 13.47 5.92 7.13
C VAL A 363 13.42 5.46 5.68
N LYS A 364 12.29 5.63 5.00
CA LYS A 364 12.17 5.38 3.55
C LYS A 364 11.36 6.48 2.88
N ILE A 365 11.70 6.75 1.63
CA ILE A 365 10.96 7.65 0.75
C ILE A 365 10.63 6.90 -0.54
N PHE A 366 9.38 7.00 -0.97
CA PHE A 366 8.86 6.47 -2.22
C PHE A 366 8.40 7.63 -3.08
N ARG A 367 8.77 7.64 -4.36
CA ARG A 367 8.44 8.71 -5.28
C ARG A 367 7.54 8.20 -6.39
N ILE A 368 6.41 8.87 -6.56
CA ILE A 368 5.62 8.81 -7.79
C ILE A 368 6.17 9.89 -8.72
N TYR A 369 6.37 9.51 -9.97
CA TYR A 369 6.88 10.35 -11.03
C TYR A 369 5.78 10.71 -12.04
N GLN A 370 6.00 11.76 -12.82
CA GLN A 370 5.15 12.17 -13.92
C GLN A 370 5.99 12.61 -15.14
N LYS A 371 5.42 12.46 -16.33
CA LYS A 371 5.95 12.97 -17.59
C LYS A 371 4.80 13.35 -18.52
N THR A 372 4.88 14.54 -19.13
CA THR A 372 3.96 14.95 -20.20
C THR A 372 4.27 14.14 -21.45
N LEU A 373 3.22 13.63 -22.11
CA LEU A 373 3.32 12.74 -23.26
C LEU A 373 3.42 13.51 -24.59
#